data_AF-A0A2M7X136-F1
#
_entry.id   AF-A0A2M7X136-F1
#
_cell.length_a   1.000
_cell.length_b   1.000
_cell.length_c   1.000
_cell.angle_alpha   90.00
_cell.angle_beta   90.00
_cell.angle_gamma   90.00
#
_symmetry.space_group_name_H-M   'P 1'
#
loop_
_entity.id
_entity.type
_entity.pdbx_description
1 polymer ?
#
loop_
_entity_poly.entity_id
_entity_poly.type
_entity_poly.pdbx_seq_one_letter_code
_entity_poly.pdbx_strand_id
1 'polypeptide(L)'
;MNIPGVRIDLPSLTGRDFKMLDMAEKVQPDFVALSFVRDAHDIEILRNELKQRDINSHIVSKIEGKQAVENIEHIIDLSDAVMVARGDLGIELPLEQITYWQKLIIKRCRLASKPVITATEMLQSMVENPRPTRAEVSDVSNAVFDGTDATMLSGETATGMYPLKTVQMMETIATFNEGKNFVPSVKFSETANQTRAITHAVMDIVDQSKDFDIDAVVVFTETGRTARDLSRFRPHVPIYAITEDEKTRNQLNLSYGVIPYLVSLPDGVVLEIDKVIAVLKERGIVLSGRRVIFVHGDHWKIPGLTNTITIKEIQ
;
A
#
# COMPACT_ATOMS: atom_id res chain seq x y z
N MET A 1 -6.91 28.33 4.99
CA MET A 1 -7.41 28.72 6.32
C MET A 1 -8.40 27.64 6.71
N ASN A 2 -8.12 26.91 7.78
CA ASN A 2 -9.00 25.85 8.29
C ASN A 2 -10.12 26.49 9.12
N ILE A 3 -11.36 26.04 8.93
CA ILE A 3 -12.53 26.53 9.65
C ILE A 3 -13.22 25.30 10.27
N PRO A 4 -12.80 24.90 11.48
CA PRO A 4 -13.24 23.65 12.09
C PRO A 4 -14.77 23.56 12.20
N GLY A 5 -15.33 22.44 11.74
CA GLY A 5 -16.75 22.12 11.88
C GLY A 5 -17.69 22.83 10.90
N VAL A 6 -17.18 23.61 9.94
CA VAL A 6 -17.98 24.26 8.90
C VAL A 6 -17.86 23.47 7.59
N ARG A 7 -19.00 23.19 6.93
CA ARG A 7 -18.98 22.66 5.57
C ARG A 7 -18.52 23.76 4.62
N ILE A 8 -17.29 23.65 4.16
CA ILE A 8 -16.72 24.58 3.18
C ILE A 8 -17.13 24.10 1.78
N ASP A 9 -18.00 24.87 1.13
CA ASP A 9 -18.45 24.63 -0.24
C ASP A 9 -17.44 25.20 -1.24
N LEU A 10 -16.24 24.61 -1.25
CA LEU A 10 -15.20 24.87 -2.24
C LEU A 10 -15.09 23.70 -3.21
N PRO A 11 -14.64 23.94 -4.46
CA PRO A 11 -14.34 22.84 -5.38
C PRO A 11 -13.19 22.00 -4.82
N SER A 12 -13.22 20.69 -5.09
CA SER A 12 -12.18 19.74 -4.67
C SER A 12 -10.85 19.94 -5.40
N LEU A 13 -10.90 20.53 -6.60
CA LEU A 13 -9.74 20.91 -7.39
C LEU A 13 -9.74 22.42 -7.61
N THR A 14 -8.57 23.02 -7.42
CA THR A 14 -8.33 24.44 -7.66
C THR A 14 -7.74 24.67 -9.06
N GLY A 15 -7.74 25.92 -9.52
CA GLY A 15 -7.07 26.29 -10.77
C GLY A 15 -5.56 25.95 -10.80
N ARG A 16 -4.92 25.82 -9.63
CA ARG A 16 -3.54 25.33 -9.53
C ARG A 16 -3.46 23.83 -9.79
N ASP A 17 -4.39 23.06 -9.24
CA ASP A 17 -4.40 21.60 -9.37
C ASP A 17 -4.59 21.18 -10.84
N PHE A 18 -5.47 21.86 -11.58
CA PHE A 18 -5.61 21.64 -13.03
C PHE A 18 -4.29 21.86 -13.78
N LYS A 19 -3.52 22.90 -13.45
CA LYS A 19 -2.19 23.13 -14.05
C LYS A 19 -1.19 22.03 -13.68
N MET A 20 -1.29 21.50 -12.47
CA MET A 20 -0.44 20.38 -12.03
C MET A 20 -0.83 19.07 -12.75
N LEU A 21 -2.13 18.88 -13.06
CA LEU A 21 -2.60 17.75 -13.87
C LEU A 21 -2.12 17.85 -15.32
N ASP A 22 -2.10 19.05 -15.91
CA ASP A 22 -1.49 19.27 -17.24
C ASP A 22 0.01 18.93 -17.27
N MET A 23 0.71 19.11 -16.13
CA MET A 23 2.10 18.66 -15.98
C MET A 23 2.20 17.15 -15.76
N ALA A 24 1.28 16.57 -14.98
CA ALA A 24 1.23 15.15 -14.68
C ALA A 24 1.01 14.29 -15.93
N GLU A 25 0.29 14.80 -16.94
CA GLU A 25 0.16 14.18 -18.27
C GLU A 25 1.52 13.84 -18.90
N LYS A 26 2.51 14.72 -18.71
CA LYS A 26 3.86 14.54 -19.28
C LYS A 26 4.77 13.67 -18.42
N VAL A 27 4.61 13.72 -17.11
CA VAL A 27 5.48 13.01 -16.15
C VAL A 27 4.96 11.60 -15.85
N GLN A 28 3.66 11.36 -16.02
CA GLN A 28 2.97 10.11 -15.72
C GLN A 28 3.33 9.58 -14.32
N PRO A 29 3.02 10.31 -13.23
CA PRO A 29 3.37 9.89 -11.88
C PRO A 29 2.64 8.60 -11.49
N ASP A 30 3.21 7.78 -10.63
CA ASP A 30 2.56 6.53 -10.19
C ASP A 30 1.35 6.80 -9.29
N PHE A 31 1.43 7.89 -8.53
CA PHE A 31 0.42 8.32 -7.59
C PHE A 31 0.14 9.82 -7.71
N VAL A 32 -1.12 10.20 -7.53
CA VAL A 32 -1.56 11.59 -7.34
C VAL A 32 -2.29 11.67 -6.01
N ALA A 33 -1.81 12.51 -5.10
CA ALA A 33 -2.44 12.68 -3.79
C ALA A 33 -3.45 13.82 -3.82
N LEU A 34 -4.71 13.52 -3.52
CA LEU A 34 -5.80 14.49 -3.44
C LEU A 34 -5.89 15.03 -2.01
N SER A 35 -5.71 16.34 -1.86
CA SER A 35 -5.81 17.02 -0.56
C SER A 35 -7.25 17.41 -0.25
N PHE A 36 -7.57 17.53 1.03
CA PHE A 36 -8.86 17.94 1.59
C PHE A 36 -10.04 17.14 1.03
N VAL A 37 -9.87 15.81 0.89
CA VAL A 37 -10.96 14.92 0.47
C VAL A 37 -12.06 14.94 1.52
N ARG A 38 -13.30 15.20 1.11
CA ARG A 38 -14.46 15.25 2.02
C ARG A 38 -15.37 14.04 1.85
N ASP A 39 -15.53 13.58 0.62
CA ASP A 39 -16.39 12.47 0.26
C ASP A 39 -15.90 11.74 -1.01
N ALA A 40 -16.68 10.74 -1.43
CA ALA A 40 -16.45 9.97 -2.64
C ALA A 40 -16.43 10.81 -3.93
N HIS A 41 -17.24 11.88 -3.99
CA HIS A 41 -17.40 12.68 -5.19
C HIS A 41 -16.11 13.44 -5.54
N ASP A 42 -15.39 13.93 -4.52
CA ASP A 42 -14.10 14.59 -4.70
C ASP A 42 -13.09 13.69 -5.47
N ILE A 43 -13.11 12.39 -5.18
CA ILE A 43 -12.23 11.38 -5.81
C ILE A 43 -12.68 11.09 -7.24
N GLU A 44 -13.98 11.00 -7.49
CA GLU A 44 -14.53 10.79 -8.84
C GLU A 44 -14.17 11.94 -9.77
N ILE A 45 -14.21 13.19 -9.28
CA ILE A 45 -13.78 14.38 -10.04
C ILE A 45 -12.33 14.21 -10.50
N LEU A 46 -11.41 13.92 -9.57
CA LEU A 46 -10.00 13.71 -9.93
C LEU A 46 -9.83 12.51 -10.87
N ARG A 47 -10.53 11.39 -10.63
CA ARG A 47 -10.46 10.19 -11.47
C ARG A 47 -10.90 10.48 -12.91
N ASN A 48 -11.93 11.31 -13.08
CA ASN A 48 -12.38 11.76 -14.40
C ASN A 48 -11.34 12.64 -15.08
N GLU A 49 -10.70 13.58 -14.37
CA GLU A 49 -9.63 14.41 -14.92
C GLU A 49 -8.41 13.58 -15.34
N LEU A 50 -7.98 12.61 -14.52
CA LEU A 50 -6.89 11.71 -14.87
C LEU A 50 -7.22 10.92 -16.15
N LYS A 51 -8.45 10.40 -16.25
CA LYS A 51 -8.92 9.65 -17.43
C LYS A 51 -8.98 10.51 -18.69
N GLN A 52 -9.47 11.75 -18.58
CA GLN A 52 -9.54 12.67 -19.73
C GLN A 52 -8.15 13.03 -20.29
N ARG A 53 -7.12 12.95 -19.44
CA ARG A 53 -5.73 13.29 -19.76
C ARG A 53 -4.85 12.07 -20.02
N ASP A 54 -5.44 10.87 -20.06
CA ASP A 54 -4.72 9.61 -20.20
C ASP A 54 -3.57 9.45 -19.17
N ILE A 55 -3.85 9.82 -17.91
CA ILE A 55 -2.92 9.69 -16.80
C ILE A 55 -3.26 8.43 -16.02
N ASN A 56 -2.38 7.43 -16.08
CA ASN A 56 -2.58 6.15 -15.41
C ASN A 56 -2.03 6.15 -13.96
N SER A 57 -2.44 7.12 -13.14
CA SER A 57 -2.02 7.23 -11.74
C SER A 57 -3.05 6.65 -10.77
N HIS A 58 -2.56 6.09 -9.67
CA HIS A 58 -3.39 5.76 -8.51
C HIS A 58 -3.68 7.03 -7.69
N ILE A 59 -4.91 7.17 -7.19
CA ILE A 59 -5.30 8.28 -6.32
C ILE A 59 -5.02 7.92 -4.85
N VAL A 60 -4.26 8.78 -4.17
CA VAL A 60 -4.06 8.75 -2.72
C VAL A 60 -4.96 9.79 -2.06
N SER A 61 -6.02 9.37 -1.38
CA SER A 61 -6.92 10.30 -0.69
C SER A 61 -6.35 10.71 0.66
N LYS A 62 -6.11 12.00 0.86
CA LYS A 62 -5.60 12.54 2.13
C LYS A 62 -6.76 12.83 3.08
N ILE A 63 -6.77 12.14 4.22
CA ILE A 63 -7.76 12.30 5.28
C ILE A 63 -7.27 13.39 6.23
N GLU A 64 -7.84 14.58 6.05
CA GLU A 64 -7.35 15.82 6.67
C GLU A 64 -8.40 16.53 7.53
N GLY A 65 -9.65 16.07 7.52
CA GLY A 65 -10.73 16.79 8.19
C GLY A 65 -11.89 15.92 8.63
N LYS A 66 -12.80 16.53 9.39
CA LYS A 66 -13.94 15.85 10.02
C LYS A 66 -14.87 15.16 9.02
N GLN A 67 -15.15 15.79 7.88
CA GLN A 67 -16.02 15.21 6.85
C GLN A 67 -15.42 13.94 6.24
N ALA A 68 -14.10 13.93 6.06
CA ALA A 68 -13.38 12.77 5.53
C ALA A 68 -13.52 11.55 6.46
N VAL A 69 -13.40 11.76 7.78
CA VAL A 69 -13.54 10.66 8.75
C VAL A 69 -15.00 10.18 8.87
N GLU A 70 -15.98 11.06 8.70
CA GLU A 70 -17.40 10.71 8.68
C GLU A 70 -17.78 9.90 7.43
N ASN A 71 -17.12 10.14 6.29
CA ASN A 71 -17.35 9.46 5.01
C ASN A 71 -16.32 8.37 4.69
N ILE A 72 -15.55 7.91 5.69
CA ILE A 72 -14.31 7.15 5.46
C ILE A 72 -14.50 5.87 4.65
N GLU A 73 -15.61 5.15 4.83
CA GLU A 73 -15.86 3.90 4.10
C GLU A 73 -15.98 4.16 2.58
N HIS A 74 -16.81 5.15 2.19
CA HIS A 74 -17.01 5.50 0.78
C HIS A 74 -15.75 6.08 0.13
N ILE A 75 -14.96 6.84 0.89
CA ILE A 75 -13.66 7.35 0.44
C ILE A 75 -12.71 6.17 0.18
N ILE A 76 -12.59 5.22 1.10
CA ILE A 76 -11.71 4.05 0.95
C ILE A 76 -12.10 3.23 -0.29
N ASP A 77 -13.40 3.01 -0.52
CA ASP A 77 -13.89 2.21 -1.64
C ASP A 77 -13.41 2.75 -2.99
N LEU A 78 -13.48 4.07 -3.17
CA LEU A 78 -13.09 4.76 -4.41
C LEU A 78 -11.62 5.18 -4.48
N SER A 79 -10.87 5.13 -3.38
CA SER A 79 -9.44 5.45 -3.36
C SER A 79 -8.61 4.29 -3.87
N ASP A 80 -7.44 4.55 -4.45
CA ASP A 80 -6.47 3.48 -4.74
C ASP A 80 -5.52 3.25 -3.56
N ALA A 81 -5.25 4.31 -2.79
CA ALA A 81 -4.62 4.28 -1.48
C ALA A 81 -5.13 5.46 -0.61
N VAL A 82 -4.84 5.42 0.69
CA VAL A 82 -5.27 6.46 1.64
C VAL A 82 -4.08 6.99 2.42
N MET A 83 -4.09 8.27 2.76
CA MET A 83 -3.09 8.88 3.63
C MET A 83 -3.77 9.45 4.88
N VAL A 84 -3.31 9.03 6.05
CA VAL A 84 -3.68 9.64 7.34
C VAL A 84 -2.76 10.85 7.56
N ALA A 85 -3.22 12.05 7.20
CA ALA A 85 -2.47 13.29 7.29
C ALA A 85 -2.69 13.95 8.67
N ARG A 86 -1.93 13.48 9.67
CA ARG A 86 -2.17 13.77 11.10
C ARG A 86 -2.02 15.24 11.46
N GLY A 87 -1.11 15.97 10.83
CA GLY A 87 -0.93 17.40 11.04
C GLY A 87 -2.20 18.19 10.70
N ASP A 88 -2.73 18.02 9.49
CA ASP A 88 -3.96 18.69 9.07
C ASP A 88 -5.19 18.16 9.83
N LEU A 89 -5.28 16.84 10.03
CA LEU A 89 -6.37 16.22 10.79
C LEU A 89 -6.41 16.70 12.24
N GLY A 90 -5.25 16.96 12.85
CA GLY A 90 -5.09 17.52 14.20
C GLY A 90 -5.55 18.97 14.34
N ILE A 91 -5.71 19.69 13.23
CA ILE A 91 -6.29 21.05 13.23
C ILE A 91 -7.82 20.98 13.23
N GLU A 92 -8.39 19.98 12.55
CA GLU A 92 -9.85 19.84 12.35
C GLU A 92 -10.55 19.02 13.44
N LEU A 93 -9.83 18.12 14.13
CA LEU A 93 -10.36 17.26 15.19
C LEU A 93 -9.69 17.53 16.55
N PRO A 94 -10.36 17.24 17.67
CA PRO A 94 -9.71 17.24 18.98
C PRO A 94 -8.50 16.29 19.01
N LEU A 95 -7.38 16.74 19.56
CA LEU A 95 -6.10 16.05 19.51
C LEU A 95 -6.16 14.64 20.11
N GLU A 96 -6.96 14.44 21.15
CA GLU A 96 -7.16 13.15 21.80
C GLU A 96 -7.84 12.10 20.89
N GLN A 97 -8.45 12.51 19.78
CA GLN A 97 -9.12 11.61 18.83
C GLN A 97 -8.20 11.13 17.70
N ILE A 98 -7.05 11.76 17.48
CA ILE A 98 -6.22 11.51 16.29
C ILE A 98 -5.75 10.06 16.24
N THR A 99 -5.27 9.52 17.35
CA THR A 99 -4.84 8.13 17.44
C THR A 99 -5.98 7.14 17.22
N TYR A 100 -7.20 7.46 17.67
CA TYR A 100 -8.37 6.62 17.42
C TYR A 100 -8.67 6.53 15.92
N TRP A 101 -8.74 7.69 15.25
CA TRP A 101 -9.05 7.75 13.82
C TRP A 101 -7.96 7.13 12.96
N GLN A 102 -6.68 7.35 13.27
CA GLN A 102 -5.57 6.66 12.60
C GLN A 102 -5.76 5.14 12.60
N LYS A 103 -5.97 4.55 13.79
CA LYS A 103 -6.17 3.10 13.94
C LYS A 103 -7.37 2.60 13.16
N LEU A 104 -8.49 3.34 13.23
CA LEU A 104 -9.70 2.97 12.51
C LEU A 104 -9.51 3.02 10.99
N ILE A 105 -8.94 4.11 10.46
CA ILE A 105 -8.68 4.28 9.02
C ILE A 105 -7.77 3.17 8.51
N ILE A 106 -6.65 2.91 9.20
CA ILE A 106 -5.69 1.84 8.81
C ILE A 106 -6.41 0.48 8.78
N LYS A 107 -7.19 0.17 9.82
CA LYS A 107 -7.95 -1.08 9.87
C LYS A 107 -8.93 -1.22 8.70
N ARG A 108 -9.66 -0.15 8.36
CA ARG A 108 -10.62 -0.14 7.24
C ARG A 108 -9.94 -0.28 5.89
N CYS A 109 -8.81 0.41 5.68
CA CYS A 109 -8.02 0.28 4.46
C CYS A 109 -7.54 -1.16 4.25
N ARG A 110 -7.02 -1.80 5.30
CA ARG A 110 -6.63 -3.21 5.26
C ARG A 110 -7.78 -4.15 4.94
N LEU A 111 -8.97 -3.93 5.53
CA LEU A 111 -10.17 -4.73 5.21
C LEU A 111 -10.57 -4.62 3.73
N ALA A 112 -10.35 -3.46 3.11
CA ALA A 112 -10.62 -3.17 1.71
C ALA A 112 -9.44 -3.52 0.76
N SER A 113 -8.32 -4.02 1.29
CA SER A 113 -7.07 -4.25 0.54
C SER A 113 -6.54 -2.98 -0.16
N LYS A 114 -6.71 -1.82 0.48
CA LYS A 114 -6.20 -0.52 0.01
C LYS A 114 -4.96 -0.16 0.84
N PRO A 115 -3.81 0.16 0.20
CA PRO A 115 -2.64 0.62 0.92
C PRO A 115 -2.92 1.89 1.70
N VAL A 116 -2.34 2.00 2.90
CA VAL A 116 -2.49 3.18 3.75
C VAL A 116 -1.13 3.74 4.18
N ILE A 117 -1.00 5.06 4.11
CA ILE A 117 0.19 5.83 4.49
C ILE A 117 -0.10 6.55 5.81
N THR A 118 0.74 6.33 6.82
CA THR A 118 0.75 7.20 8.00
C THR A 118 1.71 8.36 7.75
N ALA A 119 1.18 9.57 7.75
CA ALA A 119 1.91 10.75 7.31
C ALA A 119 2.01 11.83 8.40
N THR A 120 2.98 12.72 8.18
CA THR A 120 3.31 13.93 8.98
C THR A 120 3.83 13.63 10.38
N GLU A 121 4.80 14.43 10.83
CA GLU A 121 5.36 14.42 12.18
C GLU A 121 5.87 13.04 12.67
N MET A 122 6.37 12.20 11.75
CA MET A 122 6.87 10.87 12.13
C MET A 122 8.24 10.98 12.84
N LEU A 123 9.17 11.78 12.30
CA LEU A 123 10.52 11.99 12.86
C LEU A 123 10.89 13.49 12.81
N GLN A 124 9.92 14.38 13.07
CA GLN A 124 10.02 15.83 12.86
C GLN A 124 11.27 16.47 13.48
N SER A 125 11.67 16.05 14.68
CA SER A 125 12.86 16.59 15.37
C SER A 125 14.14 16.35 14.57
N MET A 126 14.16 15.36 13.67
CA MET A 126 15.31 15.06 12.82
C MET A 126 15.51 16.03 11.64
N VAL A 127 14.61 16.98 11.44
CA VAL A 127 14.87 18.16 10.60
C VAL A 127 16.13 18.88 11.10
N GLU A 128 16.24 19.05 12.41
CA GLU A 128 17.32 19.81 13.05
C GLU A 128 18.29 18.94 13.87
N ASN A 129 17.91 17.71 14.20
CA ASN A 129 18.69 16.84 15.10
C ASN A 129 19.12 15.54 14.41
N PRO A 130 20.30 14.99 14.73
CA PRO A 130 20.77 13.74 14.11
C PRO A 130 20.09 12.49 14.67
N ARG A 131 19.21 12.62 15.66
CA ARG A 131 18.47 11.52 16.31
C ARG A 131 17.06 11.99 16.70
N PRO A 132 16.06 11.10 16.64
CA PRO A 132 14.71 11.43 17.05
C PRO A 132 14.55 11.39 18.57
N THR A 133 13.43 11.91 19.03
CA THR A 133 12.95 11.75 20.41
C THR A 133 12.42 10.34 20.64
N ARG A 134 12.29 9.94 21.92
CA ARG A 134 11.67 8.65 22.27
C ARG A 134 10.19 8.59 21.90
N ALA A 135 9.50 9.73 21.92
CA ALA A 135 8.10 9.83 21.55
C ALA A 135 7.90 9.54 20.05
N GLU A 136 8.74 10.10 19.19
CA GLU A 136 8.70 9.85 17.74
C GLU A 136 9.02 8.39 17.40
N VAL A 137 10.02 7.79 18.06
CA VAL A 137 10.31 6.36 17.89
C VAL A 137 9.11 5.50 18.28
N SER A 138 8.46 5.82 19.40
CA SER A 138 7.24 5.14 19.85
C SER A 138 6.11 5.33 18.84
N ASP A 139 5.95 6.52 18.27
CA ASP A 139 4.90 6.84 17.31
C ASP A 139 5.07 6.07 16.00
N VAL A 140 6.28 6.07 15.40
CA VAL A 140 6.60 5.23 14.22
C VAL A 140 6.34 3.75 14.51
N SER A 141 6.77 3.27 15.69
CA SER A 141 6.56 1.86 16.09
C SER A 141 5.06 1.52 16.16
N ASN A 142 4.24 2.43 16.70
CA ASN A 142 2.79 2.22 16.79
C ASN A 142 2.12 2.26 15.41
N ALA A 143 2.58 3.10 14.47
CA ALA A 143 2.08 3.08 13.11
C ALA A 143 2.33 1.72 12.42
N VAL A 144 3.48 1.11 12.67
CA VAL A 144 3.79 -0.26 12.22
C VAL A 144 2.85 -1.27 12.87
N PHE A 145 2.64 -1.19 14.18
CA PHE A 145 1.73 -2.10 14.91
C PHE A 145 0.25 -1.90 14.53
N ASP A 146 -0.15 -0.71 14.10
CA ASP A 146 -1.48 -0.48 13.52
C ASP A 146 -1.66 -1.21 12.19
N GLY A 147 -0.54 -1.56 11.55
CA GLY A 147 -0.47 -2.20 10.25
C GLY A 147 -0.53 -1.19 9.12
N THR A 148 0.14 -0.04 9.23
CA THR A 148 0.30 0.86 8.08
C THR A 148 1.06 0.16 6.94
N ASP A 149 0.81 0.53 5.68
CA ASP A 149 1.59 0.01 4.55
C ASP A 149 2.88 0.81 4.35
N ALA A 150 2.85 2.11 4.64
CA ALA A 150 4.02 2.98 4.57
C ALA A 150 3.97 4.09 5.60
N THR A 151 5.16 4.55 6.02
CA THR A 151 5.35 5.78 6.78
C THR A 151 5.94 6.86 5.87
N MET A 152 5.56 8.12 6.09
CA MET A 152 6.00 9.24 5.25
C MET A 152 6.89 10.22 6.02
N LEU A 153 7.98 10.63 5.38
CA LEU A 153 8.83 11.75 5.80
C LEU A 153 8.51 12.97 4.93
N SER A 154 8.42 14.13 5.55
CA SER A 154 8.07 15.40 4.92
C SER A 154 9.26 16.36 4.91
N GLY A 155 9.32 17.30 5.87
CA GLY A 155 10.41 18.27 5.97
C GLY A 155 11.75 17.61 6.31
N GLU A 156 11.71 16.44 6.96
CA GLU A 156 12.90 15.71 7.39
C GLU A 156 13.82 15.33 6.23
N THR A 157 13.26 15.03 5.06
CA THR A 157 14.00 14.66 3.85
C THR A 157 14.04 15.78 2.82
N ALA A 158 13.01 16.61 2.74
CA ALA A 158 12.92 17.68 1.75
C ALA A 158 13.85 18.87 2.06
N THR A 159 13.94 19.27 3.32
CA THR A 159 14.66 20.48 3.76
C THR A 159 15.51 20.27 5.01
N GLY A 160 15.50 19.08 5.60
CA GLY A 160 16.19 18.76 6.85
C GLY A 160 17.71 18.65 6.71
N MET A 161 18.42 18.77 7.83
CA MET A 161 19.88 18.68 7.90
C MET A 161 20.41 17.24 7.83
N TYR A 162 19.56 16.24 8.07
CA TYR A 162 19.97 14.83 8.19
C TYR A 162 19.13 13.85 7.34
N PRO A 163 18.82 14.14 6.06
CA PRO A 163 17.83 13.41 5.27
C PRO A 163 18.13 11.90 5.18
N LEU A 164 19.38 11.53 4.88
CA LEU A 164 19.80 10.11 4.80
C LEU A 164 19.66 9.40 6.15
N LYS A 165 20.06 10.04 7.25
CA LYS A 165 19.98 9.43 8.59
C LYS A 165 18.53 9.26 9.02
N THR A 166 17.64 10.18 8.64
CA THR A 166 16.21 10.05 8.93
C THR A 166 15.61 8.83 8.23
N VAL A 167 15.94 8.61 6.95
CA VAL A 167 15.48 7.41 6.22
C VAL A 167 16.01 6.13 6.89
N GLN A 168 17.30 6.08 7.20
CA GLN A 168 17.92 4.93 7.90
C GLN A 168 17.29 4.68 9.28
N MET A 169 16.94 5.75 10.01
CA MET A 169 16.26 5.65 11.31
C MET A 169 14.85 5.09 11.14
N MET A 170 14.09 5.58 10.16
CA MET A 170 12.74 5.07 9.84
C MET A 170 12.80 3.57 9.53
N GLU A 171 13.71 3.16 8.65
CA GLU A 171 13.96 1.75 8.30
C GLU A 171 14.33 0.91 9.53
N THR A 172 15.23 1.41 10.38
CA THR A 172 15.66 0.71 11.60
C THR A 172 14.50 0.46 12.55
N ILE A 173 13.63 1.47 12.75
CA ILE A 173 12.46 1.34 13.63
C ILE A 173 11.44 0.38 13.01
N ALA A 174 11.14 0.49 11.71
CA ALA A 174 10.19 -0.37 11.03
C ALA A 174 10.64 -1.84 11.08
N THR A 175 11.84 -2.12 10.57
CA THR A 175 12.42 -3.48 10.50
C THR A 175 12.48 -4.14 11.87
N PHE A 176 12.80 -3.40 12.93
CA PHE A 176 12.80 -3.97 14.27
C PHE A 176 11.40 -4.41 14.68
N ASN A 177 10.36 -3.61 14.40
CA ASN A 177 9.01 -3.84 14.92
C ASN A 177 8.16 -4.79 14.06
N GLU A 178 8.49 -4.95 12.78
CA GLU A 178 7.88 -5.92 11.89
C GLU A 178 8.02 -7.37 12.45
N GLY A 179 7.00 -8.20 12.22
CA GLY A 179 7.00 -9.61 12.66
C GLY A 179 6.72 -9.86 14.16
N LYS A 180 6.60 -8.82 15.00
CA LYS A 180 6.34 -8.98 16.45
C LYS A 180 4.88 -9.25 16.85
N ASN A 181 4.01 -9.59 15.89
CA ASN A 181 2.62 -10.03 16.09
C ASN A 181 1.71 -9.07 16.92
N PHE A 182 1.89 -7.75 16.77
CA PHE A 182 0.97 -6.76 17.35
C PHE A 182 -0.09 -6.26 16.37
N VAL A 183 0.04 -6.60 15.07
CA VAL A 183 -0.88 -6.14 14.04
C VAL A 183 -2.21 -6.89 14.14
N PRO A 184 -3.36 -6.20 14.22
CA PRO A 184 -4.66 -6.85 14.29
C PRO A 184 -4.90 -7.77 13.09
N SER A 185 -5.41 -8.97 13.33
CA SER A 185 -5.79 -9.88 12.25
C SER A 185 -6.97 -9.35 11.45
N VAL A 186 -6.91 -9.51 10.13
CA VAL A 186 -8.02 -9.21 9.23
C VAL A 186 -8.82 -10.49 9.10
N LYS A 187 -10.01 -10.54 9.73
CA LYS A 187 -10.92 -11.68 9.55
C LYS A 187 -11.55 -11.65 8.15
N PHE A 188 -11.82 -12.83 7.60
CA PHE A 188 -12.60 -12.96 6.39
C PHE A 188 -13.97 -12.30 6.59
N SER A 189 -14.23 -11.20 5.88
CA SER A 189 -15.53 -10.55 5.84
C SER A 189 -16.23 -10.93 4.53
N GLU A 190 -17.53 -11.20 4.61
CA GLU A 190 -18.38 -11.67 3.51
C GLU A 190 -18.51 -10.61 2.40
N THR A 191 -17.55 -10.65 1.47
CA THR A 191 -17.68 -10.29 0.05
C THR A 191 -16.66 -11.14 -0.72
N ALA A 192 -16.87 -12.46 -0.69
CA ALA A 192 -15.92 -13.42 -1.23
C ALA A 192 -15.98 -13.45 -2.76
N ASN A 193 -15.13 -12.66 -3.41
CA ASN A 193 -14.77 -12.95 -4.79
C ASN A 193 -13.70 -14.06 -4.83
N GLN A 194 -13.55 -14.71 -5.98
CA GLN A 194 -12.62 -15.84 -6.16
C GLN A 194 -11.19 -15.49 -5.71
N THR A 195 -10.68 -14.32 -6.10
CA THR A 195 -9.35 -13.86 -5.71
C THR A 195 -9.20 -13.80 -4.19
N ARG A 196 -10.16 -13.22 -3.45
CA ARG A 196 -10.11 -13.14 -1.99
C ARG A 196 -10.13 -14.52 -1.34
N ALA A 197 -10.88 -15.48 -1.88
CA ALA A 197 -10.90 -16.86 -1.39
C ALA A 197 -9.54 -17.54 -1.58
N ILE A 198 -8.94 -17.40 -2.77
CA ILE A 198 -7.59 -17.91 -3.07
C ILE A 198 -6.55 -17.27 -2.14
N THR A 199 -6.54 -15.94 -2.02
CA THR A 199 -5.57 -15.27 -1.13
C THR A 199 -5.72 -15.69 0.33
N HIS A 200 -6.94 -15.96 0.79
CA HIS A 200 -7.17 -16.45 2.15
C HIS A 200 -6.59 -17.85 2.33
N ALA A 201 -6.87 -18.77 1.40
CA ALA A 201 -6.32 -20.11 1.44
C ALA A 201 -4.77 -20.11 1.43
N VAL A 202 -4.16 -19.22 0.64
CA VAL A 202 -2.69 -19.04 0.64
C VAL A 202 -2.19 -18.61 2.02
N MET A 203 -2.87 -17.67 2.69
CA MET A 203 -2.47 -17.24 4.03
C MET A 203 -2.68 -18.33 5.08
N ASP A 204 -3.78 -19.10 5.00
CA ASP A 204 -3.98 -20.26 5.87
C ASP A 204 -2.84 -21.28 5.71
N ILE A 205 -2.40 -21.53 4.48
CA ILE A 205 -1.24 -22.39 4.21
C ILE A 205 0.00 -21.78 4.88
N VAL A 206 0.33 -20.51 4.60
CA VAL A 206 1.51 -19.83 5.16
C VAL A 206 1.52 -19.90 6.70
N ASP A 207 0.40 -19.60 7.36
CA ASP A 207 0.31 -19.57 8.82
C ASP A 207 0.31 -20.97 9.48
N GLN A 208 -0.13 -22.00 8.76
CA GLN A 208 -0.18 -23.38 9.25
C GLN A 208 1.05 -24.22 8.87
N SER A 209 1.92 -23.74 7.99
CA SER A 209 3.10 -24.47 7.47
C SER A 209 4.26 -24.53 8.47
N LYS A 210 3.99 -24.81 9.76
CA LYS A 210 5.01 -24.91 10.81
C LYS A 210 5.96 -26.10 10.63
N ASP A 211 5.48 -27.16 9.97
CA ASP A 211 6.23 -28.40 9.74
C ASP A 211 6.94 -28.42 8.38
N PHE A 212 6.71 -27.40 7.54
CA PHE A 212 7.43 -27.19 6.31
C PHE A 212 7.55 -25.70 5.99
N ASP A 213 8.74 -25.14 6.18
CA ASP A 213 8.95 -23.70 5.96
C ASP A 213 8.53 -23.29 4.53
N ILE A 214 7.64 -22.30 4.44
CA ILE A 214 7.36 -21.55 3.22
C ILE A 214 8.22 -20.30 3.26
N ASP A 215 9.05 -20.10 2.24
CA ASP A 215 10.01 -19.01 2.21
C ASP A 215 9.46 -17.72 1.57
N ALA A 216 8.50 -17.85 0.66
CA ALA A 216 7.91 -16.72 -0.06
C ALA A 216 6.57 -17.10 -0.71
N VAL A 217 5.79 -16.05 -1.02
CA VAL A 217 4.64 -16.15 -1.94
C VAL A 217 5.00 -15.41 -3.22
N VAL A 218 5.03 -16.12 -4.35
CA VAL A 218 5.18 -15.53 -5.68
C VAL A 218 3.81 -15.34 -6.31
N VAL A 219 3.46 -14.11 -6.65
CA VAL A 219 2.18 -13.76 -7.28
C VAL A 219 2.41 -13.16 -8.65
N PHE A 220 1.75 -13.72 -9.66
CA PHE A 220 1.74 -13.12 -11.01
C PHE A 220 0.53 -12.20 -11.13
N THR A 221 0.75 -10.96 -11.54
CA THR A 221 -0.30 -9.95 -11.48
C THR A 221 -0.16 -8.86 -12.55
N GLU A 222 -1.28 -8.54 -13.19
CA GLU A 222 -1.37 -7.45 -14.18
C GLU A 222 -1.77 -6.12 -13.56
N THR A 223 -2.55 -6.15 -12.48
CA THR A 223 -3.09 -4.92 -11.83
C THR A 223 -2.56 -4.72 -10.42
N GLY A 224 -1.85 -5.71 -9.87
CA GLY A 224 -1.39 -5.71 -8.48
C GLY A 224 -2.47 -6.09 -7.45
N ARG A 225 -3.72 -6.34 -7.88
CA ARG A 225 -4.84 -6.60 -6.97
C ARG A 225 -4.58 -7.81 -6.05
N THR A 226 -4.11 -8.92 -6.61
CA THR A 226 -3.85 -10.15 -5.85
C THR A 226 -2.73 -9.96 -4.83
N ALA A 227 -1.67 -9.23 -5.20
CA ALA A 227 -0.59 -8.90 -4.29
C ALA A 227 -1.09 -8.06 -3.09
N ARG A 228 -1.98 -7.09 -3.34
CA ARG A 228 -2.62 -6.28 -2.27
C ARG A 228 -3.57 -7.09 -1.40
N ASP A 229 -4.33 -8.02 -1.99
CA ASP A 229 -5.21 -8.93 -1.25
C ASP A 229 -4.41 -9.87 -0.33
N LEU A 230 -3.19 -10.30 -0.72
CA LEU A 230 -2.26 -11.02 0.15
C LEU A 230 -1.64 -10.10 1.22
N SER A 231 -1.13 -8.93 0.81
CA SER A 231 -0.43 -7.97 1.67
C SER A 231 -1.26 -7.51 2.89
N ARG A 232 -2.58 -7.39 2.76
CA ARG A 232 -3.46 -6.96 3.86
C ARG A 232 -3.35 -7.82 5.11
N PHE A 233 -3.04 -9.11 4.94
CA PHE A 233 -2.91 -10.08 6.02
C PHE A 233 -1.60 -9.90 6.78
N ARG A 234 -0.65 -9.12 6.25
CA ARG A 234 0.69 -8.89 6.79
C ARG A 234 1.43 -10.22 6.98
N PRO A 235 1.60 -11.01 5.90
CA PRO A 235 2.30 -12.28 5.99
C PRO A 235 3.71 -12.09 6.55
N HIS A 236 4.19 -13.08 7.28
CA HIS A 236 5.54 -13.11 7.83
C HIS A 236 6.60 -13.50 6.78
N VAL A 237 6.17 -13.83 5.56
CA VAL A 237 7.01 -14.15 4.40
C VAL A 237 6.87 -13.06 3.34
N PRO A 238 7.92 -12.78 2.54
CA PRO A 238 7.84 -11.81 1.46
C PRO A 238 6.86 -12.23 0.37
N ILE A 239 6.20 -11.24 -0.25
CA ILE A 239 5.37 -11.41 -1.45
C ILE A 239 6.16 -10.92 -2.66
N TYR A 240 6.59 -11.82 -3.54
CA TYR A 240 7.22 -11.46 -4.80
C TYR A 240 6.15 -11.27 -5.87
N ALA A 241 5.90 -10.02 -6.26
CA ALA A 241 4.92 -9.70 -7.29
C ALA A 241 5.57 -9.60 -8.66
N ILE A 242 5.21 -10.49 -9.56
CA ILE A 242 5.75 -10.58 -10.91
C ILE A 242 4.76 -9.95 -11.90
N THR A 243 5.23 -8.97 -12.67
CA THR A 243 4.41 -8.24 -13.65
C THR A 243 5.24 -7.82 -14.87
N GLU A 244 4.59 -7.64 -16.02
CA GLU A 244 5.20 -7.00 -17.21
C GLU A 244 4.95 -5.49 -17.25
N ASP A 245 4.02 -4.99 -16.45
CA ASP A 245 3.61 -3.59 -16.44
C ASP A 245 4.45 -2.78 -15.44
N GLU A 246 5.26 -1.85 -15.98
CA GLU A 246 6.12 -1.00 -15.16
C GLU A 246 5.32 -0.15 -14.17
N LYS A 247 4.10 0.27 -14.55
CA LYS A 247 3.24 1.07 -13.71
C LYS A 247 2.77 0.29 -12.47
N THR A 248 2.30 -0.92 -12.70
CA THR A 248 1.89 -1.86 -11.65
C THR A 248 3.06 -2.19 -10.75
N ARG A 249 4.26 -2.45 -11.30
CA ARG A 249 5.47 -2.64 -10.49
C ARG A 249 5.70 -1.44 -9.57
N ASN A 250 5.69 -0.22 -10.11
CA ASN A 250 5.96 0.98 -9.33
C ASN A 250 4.91 1.18 -8.23
N GLN A 251 3.63 1.06 -8.57
CA GLN A 251 2.52 1.22 -7.65
C GLN A 251 2.50 0.16 -6.53
N LEU A 252 3.02 -1.04 -6.78
CA LEU A 252 3.11 -2.08 -5.76
C LEU A 252 4.16 -1.80 -4.68
N ASN A 253 5.13 -0.91 -4.91
CA ASN A 253 6.09 -0.52 -3.87
C ASN A 253 5.43 0.14 -2.65
N LEU A 254 4.19 0.62 -2.78
CA LEU A 254 3.42 1.16 -1.65
C LEU A 254 2.80 0.07 -0.77
N SER A 255 2.74 -1.18 -1.24
CA SER A 255 2.01 -2.25 -0.54
C SER A 255 2.95 -3.01 0.42
N TYR A 256 2.54 -3.16 1.69
CA TYR A 256 3.38 -3.80 2.71
C TYR A 256 3.86 -5.20 2.30
N GLY A 257 5.15 -5.49 2.50
CA GLY A 257 5.72 -6.82 2.28
C GLY A 257 5.72 -7.29 0.83
N VAL A 258 5.31 -6.44 -0.12
CA VAL A 258 5.35 -6.73 -1.56
C VAL A 258 6.67 -6.23 -2.13
N ILE A 259 7.40 -7.12 -2.80
CA ILE A 259 8.62 -6.82 -3.54
C ILE A 259 8.32 -7.07 -5.02
N PRO A 260 8.08 -6.02 -5.82
CA PRO A 260 7.66 -6.17 -7.20
C PRO A 260 8.86 -6.33 -8.15
N TYR A 261 8.72 -7.23 -9.12
CA TYR A 261 9.72 -7.48 -10.17
C TYR A 261 9.11 -7.32 -11.56
N LEU A 262 9.82 -6.60 -12.43
CA LEU A 262 9.49 -6.50 -13.85
C LEU A 262 10.06 -7.71 -14.60
N VAL A 263 9.21 -8.64 -15.01
CA VAL A 263 9.64 -9.86 -15.69
C VAL A 263 8.74 -10.09 -16.89
N SER A 264 9.34 -10.24 -18.07
CA SER A 264 8.58 -10.65 -19.24
C SER A 264 8.19 -12.13 -19.13
N LEU A 265 6.90 -12.39 -19.22
CA LEU A 265 6.28 -13.70 -19.15
C LEU A 265 5.90 -14.17 -20.56
N PRO A 266 6.05 -15.47 -20.86
CA PRO A 266 5.57 -16.03 -22.12
C PRO A 266 4.06 -15.81 -22.29
N ASP A 267 3.60 -15.62 -23.53
CA ASP A 267 2.16 -15.59 -23.82
C ASP A 267 1.54 -16.98 -23.64
N GLY A 268 0.25 -17.04 -23.31
CA GLY A 268 -0.55 -18.27 -23.32
C GLY A 268 -1.00 -18.75 -21.93
N VAL A 269 -1.27 -20.05 -21.84
CA VAL A 269 -1.73 -20.73 -20.61
C VAL A 269 -0.54 -21.02 -19.70
N VAL A 270 -0.74 -21.00 -18.39
CA VAL A 270 0.26 -21.39 -17.37
C VAL A 270 0.50 -22.91 -17.37
N LEU A 271 0.81 -23.50 -18.53
CA LEU A 271 1.13 -24.93 -18.66
C LEU A 271 2.59 -25.25 -18.30
N GLU A 272 3.43 -24.22 -18.14
CA GLU A 272 4.89 -24.39 -17.96
C GLU A 272 5.43 -23.51 -16.83
N ILE A 273 4.86 -23.60 -15.64
CA ILE A 273 5.35 -22.89 -14.43
C ILE A 273 6.86 -23.13 -14.21
N ASP A 274 7.39 -24.30 -14.61
CA ASP A 274 8.81 -24.63 -14.50
C ASP A 274 9.71 -23.75 -15.37
N LYS A 275 9.26 -23.31 -16.55
CA LYS A 275 10.02 -22.35 -17.36
C LYS A 275 10.08 -20.99 -16.69
N VAL A 276 8.98 -20.57 -16.08
CA VAL A 276 8.92 -19.30 -15.34
C VAL A 276 9.79 -19.38 -14.09
N ILE A 277 9.76 -20.50 -13.37
CA ILE A 277 10.66 -20.75 -12.23
C ILE A 277 12.12 -20.65 -12.65
N ALA A 278 12.50 -21.22 -13.81
CA ALA A 278 13.86 -21.11 -14.33
C ALA A 278 14.28 -19.65 -14.55
N VAL A 279 13.41 -18.82 -15.13
CA VAL A 279 13.65 -17.38 -15.31
C VAL A 279 13.78 -16.65 -13.96
N LEU A 280 12.89 -16.95 -13.00
CA LEU A 280 12.95 -16.34 -11.66
C LEU A 280 14.23 -16.75 -10.91
N LYS A 281 14.69 -17.98 -11.09
CA LYS A 281 15.94 -18.49 -10.50
C LYS A 281 17.17 -17.85 -11.14
N GLU A 282 17.22 -17.73 -12.46
CA GLU A 282 18.31 -17.05 -13.17
C GLU A 282 18.45 -15.59 -12.71
N ARG A 283 17.32 -14.93 -12.43
CA ARG A 283 17.28 -13.56 -11.89
C ARG A 283 17.56 -13.47 -10.38
N GLY A 284 17.75 -14.60 -9.68
CA GLY A 284 18.00 -14.64 -8.24
C GLY A 284 16.79 -14.25 -7.38
N ILE A 285 15.57 -14.25 -7.95
CA ILE A 285 14.33 -13.91 -7.24
C ILE A 285 13.91 -15.06 -6.33
N VAL A 286 14.05 -16.30 -6.82
CA VAL A 286 13.84 -17.52 -6.05
C VAL A 286 15.12 -18.34 -6.02
N LEU A 287 15.38 -19.05 -4.92
CA LEU A 287 16.63 -19.78 -4.70
C LEU A 287 16.36 -21.28 -4.56
N SER A 288 17.31 -22.12 -5.02
CA SER A 288 17.23 -23.57 -4.83
C SER A 288 17.10 -23.96 -3.35
N GLY A 289 16.35 -25.03 -3.08
CA GLY A 289 16.06 -25.53 -1.74
C GLY A 289 15.02 -24.72 -0.96
N ARG A 290 14.49 -23.63 -1.53
CA ARG A 290 13.40 -22.85 -0.95
C ARG A 290 12.05 -23.41 -1.39
N ARG A 291 11.04 -23.36 -0.51
CA ARG A 291 9.67 -23.73 -0.82
C ARG A 291 8.82 -22.48 -0.98
N VAL A 292 8.14 -22.39 -2.11
CA VAL A 292 7.44 -21.17 -2.54
C VAL A 292 6.01 -21.51 -2.93
N ILE A 293 5.07 -20.64 -2.57
CA ILE A 293 3.70 -20.71 -3.07
C ILE A 293 3.58 -19.79 -4.28
N PHE A 294 3.17 -20.34 -5.42
CA PHE A 294 2.84 -19.61 -6.63
C PHE A 294 1.33 -19.36 -6.69
N VAL A 295 0.95 -18.11 -6.96
CA VAL A 295 -0.43 -17.66 -7.10
C VAL A 295 -0.58 -16.99 -8.46
N HIS A 296 -1.48 -17.50 -9.30
CA HIS A 296 -1.72 -16.97 -10.64
C HIS A 296 -3.15 -17.26 -11.11
N GLY A 297 -3.51 -16.74 -12.29
CA GLY A 297 -4.65 -17.22 -13.06
C GLY A 297 -4.21 -18.24 -14.11
N ASP A 298 -5.16 -19.00 -14.67
CA ASP A 298 -4.87 -20.00 -15.71
C ASP A 298 -4.28 -19.40 -17.01
N HIS A 299 -4.51 -18.10 -17.24
CA HIS A 299 -4.01 -17.36 -18.39
C HIS A 299 -3.15 -16.18 -17.94
N TRP A 300 -1.99 -16.01 -18.56
CA TRP A 300 -1.19 -14.80 -18.38
C TRP A 300 -1.91 -13.59 -18.98
N LYS A 301 -1.63 -12.39 -18.46
CA LYS A 301 -2.05 -11.12 -19.08
C LYS A 301 -3.56 -10.85 -19.08
N ILE A 302 -4.35 -11.66 -18.38
CA ILE A 302 -5.80 -11.44 -18.21
C ILE A 302 -6.11 -11.10 -16.74
N PRO A 303 -6.52 -9.84 -16.44
CA PRO A 303 -6.88 -9.44 -15.09
C PRO A 303 -8.07 -10.20 -14.51
N GLY A 304 -8.13 -10.33 -13.18
CA GLY A 304 -9.30 -10.82 -12.45
C GLY A 304 -9.46 -12.34 -12.41
N LEU A 305 -8.52 -13.10 -12.97
CA LEU A 305 -8.61 -14.56 -13.07
C LEU A 305 -7.77 -15.32 -12.04
N THR A 306 -7.36 -14.72 -10.92
CA THR A 306 -6.58 -15.47 -9.91
C THR A 306 -7.40 -16.65 -9.36
N ASN A 307 -6.98 -17.86 -9.72
CA ASN A 307 -7.70 -19.10 -9.42
C ASN A 307 -6.78 -20.31 -9.13
N THR A 308 -5.46 -20.18 -9.25
CA THR A 308 -4.50 -21.27 -9.05
C THR A 308 -3.58 -21.02 -7.86
N ILE A 309 -3.32 -22.07 -7.07
CA ILE A 309 -2.29 -22.12 -6.02
C ILE A 309 -1.40 -23.33 -6.30
N THR A 310 -0.09 -23.14 -6.37
CA THR A 310 0.89 -24.23 -6.49
C THR A 310 1.97 -24.09 -5.44
N ILE A 311 2.26 -25.15 -4.68
CA ILE A 311 3.40 -25.19 -3.75
C ILE A 311 4.52 -25.97 -4.44
N LYS A 312 5.71 -25.36 -4.58
CA LYS A 312 6.89 -26.05 -5.12
C LYS A 312 8.13 -25.79 -4.27
N GLU A 313 8.96 -26.82 -4.19
CA GLU A 313 10.36 -26.67 -3.79
C GLU A 313 11.18 -26.37 -5.04
N ILE A 314 11.98 -25.31 -4.98
CA ILE A 314 12.80 -24.86 -6.10
C ILE A 314 14.01 -25.79 -6.21
N GLN A 315 14.10 -26.52 -7.33
CA GLN A 315 15.26 -27.34 -7.68
C GLN A 315 16.40 -26.46 -8.21
#